data_AF-L5KZ08-F1
#
_entry.id   AF-L5KZ08-F1
#
_cell.length_a   1.000
_cell.length_b   1.000
_cell.length_c   1.000
_cell.angle_alpha   90.00
_cell.angle_beta   90.00
_cell.angle_gamma   90.00
#
_symmetry.space_group_name_H-M   'P 1'
#
loop_
_entity.id
_entity.type
_entity.pdbx_description
1 polymer ?
#
loop_
_entity_poly.entity_id
_entity_poly.type
_entity_poly.pdbx_seq_one_letter_code
_entity_poly.pdbx_strand_id
1 'polypeptide(L)'
;MPKKTRRSVDGSRLMQEDEAMTTGGAPGSPGGLEEIFGSLDSLREEIEQMRRPTGTQDSPARTCQDLKLCHPELPDGQCQPQGTQKY
;
A
#
# COMPACT_ATOMS: atom_id res chain seq x y z
N MET A 1 -8.57 -2.41 -38.86
CA MET A 1 -7.91 -1.56 -37.84
C MET A 1 -8.94 -1.17 -36.76
N PRO A 2 -8.87 -1.70 -35.53
CA PRO A 2 -9.85 -1.39 -34.50
C PRO A 2 -9.63 0.03 -33.94
N LYS A 3 -10.72 0.82 -33.90
CA LYS A 3 -10.74 2.23 -33.47
C LYS A 3 -10.65 2.31 -31.94
N LYS A 4 -9.68 3.05 -31.41
CA LYS A 4 -9.52 3.28 -29.96
C LYS A 4 -10.66 4.17 -29.46
N THR A 5 -11.56 3.60 -28.65
CA THR A 5 -12.55 4.35 -27.89
C THR A 5 -11.90 4.94 -26.64
N ARG A 6 -11.90 6.27 -26.51
CA ARG A 6 -11.47 6.99 -25.30
C ARG A 6 -12.63 6.92 -24.30
N ARG A 7 -12.46 6.18 -23.21
CA ARG A 7 -13.40 6.20 -22.08
C ARG A 7 -13.10 7.46 -21.27
N SER A 8 -13.98 8.46 -21.35
CA SER A 8 -13.94 9.63 -20.49
C SER A 8 -14.27 9.19 -19.06
N VAL A 9 -13.45 9.57 -18.08
CA VAL A 9 -13.79 9.40 -16.66
C VAL A 9 -14.47 10.70 -16.20
N ASP A 10 -15.68 10.59 -15.67
CA ASP A 10 -16.38 11.70 -15.04
C ASP A 10 -15.83 11.88 -13.62
N GLY A 11 -15.08 12.96 -13.40
CA GLY A 11 -14.42 13.27 -12.12
C GLY A 11 -15.39 13.66 -11.01
N SER A 12 -16.69 13.76 -11.32
CA SER A 12 -17.74 14.23 -10.41
C SER A 12 -18.11 13.20 -9.34
N ARG A 13 -17.72 11.93 -9.50
CA ARG A 13 -18.04 10.85 -8.55
C ARG A 13 -17.09 10.77 -7.35
N LEU A 14 -16.01 11.55 -7.32
CA LEU A 14 -15.00 11.50 -6.25
C LEU A 14 -15.31 12.39 -5.03
N MET A 15 -16.46 13.07 -5.01
CA MET A 15 -16.84 14.06 -3.98
C MET A 15 -18.18 13.71 -3.32
N GLN A 16 -18.39 12.45 -2.93
CA GLN A 16 -19.54 12.10 -2.09
C GLN A 16 -19.18 10.98 -1.13
N GLU A 17 -18.41 11.32 -0.10
CA GLU A 17 -18.37 10.62 1.18
C GLU A 17 -17.48 11.41 2.16
N ASP A 18 -17.99 12.56 2.62
CA ASP A 18 -17.57 13.16 3.91
C ASP A 18 -18.76 13.06 4.86
N GLU A 19 -19.21 11.83 5.11
CA GLU A 19 -20.09 11.55 6.24
C GLU A 19 -19.15 11.18 7.38
N ALA A 20 -18.93 12.15 8.28
CA ALA A 20 -18.08 12.06 9.46
C ALA A 20 -18.12 10.66 10.10
N MET A 21 -17.06 9.88 9.86
CA MET A 21 -16.79 8.68 10.63
C MET A 21 -16.56 9.13 12.06
N THR A 22 -17.58 8.94 12.90
CA THR A 22 -17.48 9.05 14.35
C THR A 22 -16.47 8.01 14.83
N THR A 23 -15.18 8.34 14.76
CA THR A 23 -14.14 7.56 15.41
C THR A 23 -14.50 7.54 16.89
N GLY A 24 -14.70 6.34 17.43
CA GLY A 24 -15.17 6.15 18.79
C GLY A 24 -14.36 6.96 19.80
N GLY A 25 -15.06 7.51 20.79
CA GLY A 25 -14.46 8.21 21.92
C GLY A 25 -14.24 9.70 21.69
N ALA A 26 -14.72 10.51 22.63
CA ALA A 26 -14.41 11.93 22.67
C ALA A 26 -12.89 12.15 22.57
N PRO A 27 -12.42 13.13 21.77
CA PRO A 27 -11.00 13.47 21.69
C PRO A 27 -10.51 13.86 23.10
N GLY A 28 -9.80 12.95 23.77
CA GLY A 28 -9.39 13.09 25.16
C GLY A 28 -9.76 11.94 26.10
N SER A 29 -10.52 10.94 25.65
CA SER A 29 -10.65 9.68 26.40
C SER A 29 -9.36 8.86 26.26
N PRO A 30 -8.82 8.26 27.35
CA PRO A 30 -7.57 7.49 27.29
C PRO A 30 -7.60 6.35 26.26
N GLY A 31 -8.77 5.76 25.99
CA GLY A 31 -8.93 4.75 24.93
C GLY A 31 -8.80 5.31 23.52
N GLY A 32 -9.34 6.51 23.25
CA GLY A 32 -9.27 7.12 21.92
C GLY A 32 -7.84 7.54 21.53
N LEU A 33 -7.00 7.89 22.51
CA LEU A 33 -5.58 8.14 22.24
C LEU A 33 -4.80 6.85 21.91
N GLU A 34 -5.10 5.75 22.59
CA GLU A 34 -4.47 4.45 22.33
C GLU A 34 -4.77 3.94 20.90
N GLU A 35 -6.01 4.11 20.44
CA GLU A 35 -6.40 3.79 19.06
C GLU A 35 -5.66 4.65 18.02
N ILE A 36 -5.46 5.94 18.31
CA ILE A 36 -4.68 6.84 17.45
C ILE A 36 -3.22 6.37 17.37
N PHE A 37 -2.58 6.06 18.51
CA PHE A 37 -1.20 5.57 18.51
C PHE A 37 -1.06 4.23 17.78
N GLY A 38 -2.00 3.30 17.97
CA GLY A 38 -2.01 2.04 17.24
C GLY A 38 -2.16 2.23 15.73
N SER A 39 -2.99 3.18 15.31
CA SER A 39 -3.17 3.53 13.89
C SER A 39 -1.91 4.16 13.29
N LEU A 40 -1.24 5.03 14.04
CA LEU A 40 0.02 5.65 13.62
C LEU A 40 1.15 4.63 13.49
N ASP A 41 1.21 3.65 14.39
CA ASP A 41 2.20 2.57 14.32
C ASP A 41 1.94 1.67 13.09
N SER A 42 0.68 1.29 12.88
CA SER A 42 0.26 0.51 11.71
C SER A 42 0.61 1.23 10.39
N LEU A 43 0.32 2.52 10.29
CA LEU A 43 0.63 3.33 9.10
C LEU A 43 2.14 3.43 8.87
N ARG A 44 2.92 3.59 9.94
CA ARG A 44 4.38 3.62 9.85
C ARG A 44 4.92 2.29 9.31
N GLU A 45 4.44 1.16 9.80
CA GLU A 45 4.86 -0.16 9.32
C GLU A 45 4.49 -0.37 7.84
N GLU A 46 3.27 0.01 7.44
CA GLU A 46 2.85 -0.08 6.03
C GLU A 46 3.75 0.76 5.11
N ILE A 47 4.11 1.97 5.53
CA ILE A 47 5.02 2.84 4.79
C ILE A 47 6.42 2.21 4.69
N GLU A 48 6.96 1.65 5.78
CA GLU A 48 8.27 1.01 5.75
C GLU A 48 8.28 -0.22 4.81
N GLN A 49 7.21 -1.01 4.83
CA GLN A 49 7.03 -2.15 3.91
C GLN A 49 6.95 -1.72 2.45
N MET A 50 6.31 -0.57 2.15
CA MET A 50 6.32 0.01 0.81
C MET A 50 7.69 0.56 0.41
N ARG A 51 8.44 1.14 1.36
CA ARG A 51 9.77 1.74 1.10
C ARG A 51 10.86 0.69 0.90
N ARG A 52 10.77 -0.45 1.58
CA ARG A 52 11.79 -1.51 1.57
C ARG A 52 11.13 -2.89 1.42
N PRO A 53 10.59 -3.20 0.23
CA PRO A 53 9.93 -4.47 0.01
C PRO A 53 10.91 -5.64 0.17
N THR A 54 10.47 -6.72 0.81
CA THR A 54 11.32 -7.90 1.08
C THR A 54 11.47 -8.82 -0.13
N GLY A 55 10.69 -8.61 -1.20
CA GLY A 55 10.70 -9.44 -2.40
C GLY A 55 9.96 -10.77 -2.24
N THR A 56 9.07 -10.86 -1.25
CA THR A 56 8.15 -11.99 -1.05
C THR A 56 6.87 -11.81 -1.87
N GLN A 57 6.01 -12.83 -1.93
CA GLN A 57 4.70 -12.72 -2.59
C GLN A 57 3.84 -11.58 -2.02
N ASP A 58 3.90 -11.37 -0.71
CA ASP A 58 3.11 -10.36 0.01
C ASP A 58 3.72 -8.94 -0.10
N SER A 59 5.06 -8.86 -0.12
CA SER A 59 5.80 -7.61 -0.28
C SER A 59 6.78 -7.69 -1.47
N PRO A 60 6.25 -7.65 -2.71
CA PRO A 60 7.05 -7.78 -3.91
C PRO A 60 7.82 -6.51 -4.22
N ALA A 61 9.09 -6.64 -4.58
CA ALA A 61 9.87 -5.54 -5.15
C ALA A 61 9.46 -5.28 -6.60
N ARG A 62 9.67 -4.05 -7.07
CA ARG A 62 9.36 -3.67 -8.47
C ARG A 62 10.35 -4.27 -9.46
N THR A 63 11.62 -4.42 -9.06
CA THR A 63 12.68 -5.07 -9.83
C THR A 63 13.64 -5.79 -8.88
N CYS A 64 14.38 -6.79 -9.39
CA CYS A 64 15.43 -7.43 -8.61
C CYS A 64 16.56 -6.46 -8.22
N GLN A 65 16.76 -5.37 -8.99
CA GLN A 65 17.75 -4.34 -8.65
C GLN A 65 17.31 -3.54 -7.42
N ASP A 66 16.04 -3.17 -7.34
CA ASP A 66 15.45 -2.47 -6.20
C ASP A 66 15.58 -3.29 -4.90
N LEU A 67 15.34 -4.60 -5.00
CA LEU A 67 15.51 -5.52 -3.89
C LEU A 67 16.97 -5.61 -3.40
N LYS A 68 17.94 -5.68 -4.33
CA LYS A 68 19.37 -5.70 -3.97
C LYS A 68 19.85 -4.39 -3.34
N LEU A 69 19.28 -3.25 -3.76
CA LEU A 69 19.58 -1.95 -3.14
C LEU A 69 19.03 -1.90 -1.70
N CYS A 70 17.86 -2.49 -1.46
CA CYS A 70 17.26 -2.56 -0.13
C CYS A 70 17.93 -3.61 0.77
N HIS A 71 18.36 -4.75 0.20
CA HIS A 71 18.88 -5.94 0.89
C HIS A 71 20.10 -6.52 0.14
N PRO A 72 21.31 -5.93 0.30
CA PRO A 72 22.50 -6.35 -0.44
C PRO A 72 23.03 -7.74 -0.06
N GLU A 73 22.65 -8.23 1.12
CA GLU A 73 22.98 -9.56 1.63
C GLU A 73 22.05 -10.67 1.12
N LEU A 74 20.96 -10.32 0.43
CA LEU A 74 20.02 -11.29 -0.10
C LEU A 74 20.66 -12.09 -1.25
N PRO A 75 20.62 -13.44 -1.23
CA PRO A 75 21.21 -14.23 -2.29
C PRO A 75 20.47 -14.07 -3.63
N ASP A 76 21.20 -14.23 -4.74
CA ASP A 76 20.60 -14.18 -6.07
C ASP A 76 19.49 -15.24 -6.24
N GLY A 77 18.39 -14.86 -6.89
CA GLY A 77 17.26 -15.75 -7.18
C GLY A 77 16.17 -15.83 -6.09
N GLN A 78 16.31 -15.12 -4.97
CA GLN A 78 15.30 -15.10 -3.90
C GLN A 78 14.17 -14.08 -4.08
N CYS A 79 14.20 -13.26 -5.13
CA CYS A 79 13.07 -12.39 -5.48
C CYS A 79 11.92 -13.26 -6.04
N GLN A 80 10.81 -13.36 -5.30
CA GLN A 80 9.63 -14.02 -5.82
C GLN A 80 8.97 -13.09 -6.86
N PRO A 81 8.78 -13.55 -8.11
CA PRO A 81 8.18 -12.72 -9.13
C PRO A 81 6.71 -12.45 -8.78
N GLN A 82 6.33 -11.18 -8.76
CA GLN A 82 4.92 -10.84 -8.66
C GLN A 82 4.20 -11.30 -9.93
N GLY A 83 3.26 -12.23 -9.78
CA GLY A 83 2.26 -12.49 -10.80
C GLY A 83 2.78 -12.98 -12.15
N THR A 84 3.30 -14.21 -12.21
CA THR A 84 2.88 -15.06 -13.34
C THR A 84 1.39 -15.39 -13.18
N GLN A 85 0.52 -14.38 -13.26
CA GLN A 85 -0.81 -14.64 -13.78
C GLN A 85 -0.57 -14.98 -15.25
N LYS A 86 -0.51 -16.29 -15.49
CA LYS A 86 -0.60 -16.89 -16.81
C LYS A 86 -1.86 -16.28 -17.45
N TYR A 87 -1.68 -15.42 -18.45
CA TYR A 87 -2.71 -15.13 -19.44
C TYR A 87 -2.25 -15.70 -20.76
#